data_AF-A0A1H8WKI1-F1
#
_entry.id   AF-A0A1H8WKI1-F1
#
_cell.length_a   1.000
_cell.length_b   1.000
_cell.length_c   1.000
_cell.angle_alpha   90.00
_cell.angle_beta   90.00
_cell.angle_gamma   90.00
#
_symmetry.space_group_name_H-M   'P 1'
#
loop_
_entity.id
_entity.type
_entity.pdbx_description
1 polymer ?
#
loop_
_entity_poly.entity_id
_entity_poly.type
_entity_poly.pdbx_seq_one_letter_code
_entity_poly.pdbx_strand_id
1 'polypeptide(L)'
;MKTKQERFTLFVERLVAASAVGTHDEAFELICETLDGVEDEFSGIAANPATFQTDGRMYPPQPDSARRVPGQQGTIRYRSKAHNTIIGSNGAIRIETIGPKRTIVLEKLGANGEGLGI
;
A
#
# COMPACT_ATOMS: atom_id res chain seq x y z
N MET A 1 -21.66 -4.04 -5.68
CA MET A 1 -20.60 -3.81 -4.67
C MET A 1 -19.65 -4.99 -4.70
N LYS A 2 -18.32 -4.75 -4.82
CA LYS A 2 -17.32 -5.83 -4.80
C LYS A 2 -16.93 -6.19 -3.37
N THR A 3 -16.48 -7.42 -3.13
CA THR A 3 -15.93 -7.86 -1.83
C THR A 3 -14.60 -7.16 -1.52
N LYS A 4 -14.19 -7.14 -0.24
CA LYS A 4 -12.91 -6.55 0.16
C LYS A 4 -11.70 -7.21 -0.53
N GLN A 5 -11.76 -8.52 -0.77
CA GLN A 5 -10.72 -9.25 -1.47
C GLN A 5 -10.62 -8.83 -2.94
N GLU A 6 -11.75 -8.77 -3.66
CA GLU A 6 -11.76 -8.31 -5.06
C GLU A 6 -11.27 -6.88 -5.21
N ARG A 7 -11.66 -5.98 -4.29
CA ARG A 7 -11.18 -4.60 -4.28
C ARG A 7 -9.68 -4.53 -4.00
N PHE A 8 -9.17 -5.35 -3.08
CA PHE A 8 -7.72 -5.42 -2.84
C PHE A 8 -6.95 -5.92 -4.06
N THR A 9 -7.47 -6.92 -4.78
CA THR A 9 -6.90 -7.36 -6.06
C THR A 9 -6.84 -6.21 -7.07
N LEU A 10 -7.95 -5.47 -7.25
CA LEU A 10 -7.99 -4.30 -8.15
C LEU A 10 -7.00 -3.21 -7.75
N PHE A 11 -6.86 -2.94 -6.45
CA PHE A 11 -5.87 -2.01 -5.93
C PHE A 11 -4.44 -2.43 -6.30
N VAL A 12 -4.10 -3.70 -6.11
CA VAL A 12 -2.78 -4.23 -6.50
C VAL A 12 -2.57 -4.14 -8.02
N GLU A 13 -3.56 -4.53 -8.82
CA GLU A 13 -3.50 -4.44 -10.28
C GLU A 13 -3.29 -3.00 -10.77
N ARG A 14 -4.00 -2.03 -10.19
CA ARG A 14 -3.83 -0.60 -10.52
C ARG A 14 -2.46 -0.09 -10.12
N LEU A 15 -1.94 -0.49 -8.95
CA LEU A 15 -0.58 -0.13 -8.54
C LEU A 15 0.50 -0.71 -9.46
N VAL A 16 0.32 -1.95 -9.93
CA VAL A 16 1.22 -2.54 -10.93
C VAL A 16 1.23 -1.70 -12.21
N ALA A 17 0.04 -1.34 -12.71
CA ALA A 17 -0.13 -0.61 -13.96
C ALA A 17 0.28 0.88 -13.90
N ALA A 18 0.27 1.49 -12.72
CA ALA A 18 0.69 2.88 -12.55
C ALA A 18 2.16 3.10 -12.94
N SER A 19 2.53 4.34 -13.28
CA SER A 19 3.93 4.71 -13.50
C SER A 19 4.75 4.52 -12.21
N ALA A 20 6.04 4.19 -12.34
CA ALA A 20 6.96 4.23 -11.22
C ALA A 20 7.20 5.68 -10.77
N VAL A 21 7.45 5.87 -9.47
CA VAL A 21 7.71 7.17 -8.84
C VAL A 21 9.07 7.14 -8.16
N GLY A 22 9.65 8.32 -7.90
CA GLY A 22 11.07 8.45 -7.56
C GLY A 22 11.37 8.62 -6.08
N THR A 23 10.35 8.88 -5.26
CA THR A 23 10.52 9.15 -3.84
C THR A 23 9.56 8.35 -2.98
N HIS A 24 9.89 8.25 -1.69
CA HIS A 24 9.02 7.66 -0.69
C HIS A 24 7.64 8.35 -0.65
N ASP A 25 7.61 9.69 -0.66
CA ASP A 25 6.38 10.44 -0.48
C ASP A 25 5.46 10.32 -1.70
N GLU A 26 6.01 10.36 -2.92
CA GLU A 26 5.25 10.09 -4.14
C GLU A 26 4.69 8.65 -4.16
N ALA A 27 5.45 7.68 -3.67
CA ALA A 27 4.97 6.29 -3.58
C ALA A 27 3.86 6.14 -2.54
N PHE A 28 3.97 6.84 -1.42
CA PHE A 28 2.95 6.88 -0.39
C PHE A 28 1.66 7.52 -0.92
N GLU A 29 1.76 8.65 -1.61
CA GLU A 29 0.64 9.33 -2.27
C GLU A 29 -0.03 8.44 -3.32
N LEU A 30 0.76 7.82 -4.21
CA LEU A 30 0.27 6.87 -5.21
C LEU A 30 -0.53 5.72 -4.57
N ILE A 31 -0.05 5.16 -3.46
CA ILE A 31 -0.77 4.12 -2.71
C ILE A 31 -2.10 4.64 -2.19
N CYS A 32 -2.12 5.84 -1.61
CA CYS A 32 -3.32 6.44 -1.04
C CYS A 32 -4.37 6.69 -2.13
N GLU A 33 -4.01 7.42 -3.18
CA GLU A 33 -4.90 7.75 -4.29
C GLU A 33 -5.43 6.49 -4.98
N THR A 34 -4.58 5.49 -5.20
CA THR A 34 -5.00 4.25 -5.87
C THR A 34 -6.00 3.48 -5.02
N LEU A 35 -5.79 3.37 -3.71
CA LEU A 35 -6.70 2.65 -2.84
C LEU A 35 -8.02 3.39 -2.65
N ASP A 36 -7.98 4.70 -2.44
CA ASP A 36 -9.19 5.50 -2.30
C ASP A 36 -10.02 5.50 -3.58
N GLY A 37 -9.39 5.63 -4.75
CA GLY A 37 -10.10 5.53 -6.03
C GLY A 37 -10.78 4.16 -6.25
N VAL A 38 -10.15 3.07 -5.82
CA VAL A 38 -10.78 1.73 -5.86
C VAL A 38 -11.96 1.62 -4.90
N GLU A 39 -11.82 2.13 -3.68
CA GLU A 39 -12.89 2.06 -2.69
C GLU A 39 -14.06 2.99 -3.06
N ASP A 40 -13.81 4.18 -3.57
CA ASP A 40 -14.85 5.10 -4.04
C ASP A 40 -15.68 4.48 -5.17
N GLU A 41 -15.03 3.78 -6.10
CA GLU A 41 -15.70 3.17 -7.24
C GLU A 41 -16.45 1.87 -6.87
N PHE A 42 -15.90 1.03 -5.99
CA PHE A 42 -16.39 -0.35 -5.82
C PHE A 42 -16.91 -0.71 -4.44
N SER A 43 -16.62 0.08 -3.40
CA SER A 43 -17.06 -0.23 -2.03
C SER A 43 -18.50 0.18 -1.75
N GLY A 44 -19.01 1.22 -2.44
CA GLY A 44 -20.31 1.82 -2.12
C GLY A 44 -20.37 2.49 -0.73
N ILE A 45 -19.23 2.65 -0.07
CA ILE A 45 -19.10 3.24 1.27
C ILE A 45 -18.25 4.51 1.14
N ALA A 46 -18.85 5.66 1.47
CA ALA A 46 -18.13 6.93 1.48
C ALA A 46 -16.98 6.89 2.50
N ALA A 47 -15.85 7.50 2.16
CA ALA A 47 -14.74 7.65 3.09
C ALA A 47 -15.19 8.43 4.34
N ASN A 48 -15.01 7.83 5.51
CA ASN A 48 -15.31 8.47 6.78
C ASN A 48 -14.25 8.08 7.83
N PRO A 49 -13.30 8.98 8.12
CA PRO A 49 -12.25 8.72 9.11
C PRO A 49 -12.78 8.37 10.50
N ALA A 50 -14.00 8.76 10.88
CA ALA A 50 -14.57 8.45 12.19
C ALA A 50 -14.98 6.96 12.33
N THR A 51 -15.19 6.24 11.22
CA THR A 51 -15.72 4.87 11.23
C THR A 51 -14.81 3.85 10.55
N PHE A 52 -13.57 4.23 10.26
CA PHE A 52 -12.64 3.49 9.42
C PHE A 52 -12.37 2.04 9.85
N GLN A 53 -12.61 1.73 11.13
CA GLN A 53 -12.39 0.39 11.70
C GLN A 53 -13.56 -0.57 11.47
N THR A 54 -14.77 -0.05 11.23
CA THR A 54 -16.02 -0.83 11.28
C THR A 54 -16.89 -0.70 10.03
N ASP A 55 -16.68 0.30 9.19
CA ASP A 55 -17.54 0.57 8.03
C ASP A 55 -17.37 -0.42 6.86
N GLY A 56 -16.30 -1.22 6.87
CA GLY A 56 -16.03 -2.23 5.84
C GLY A 56 -15.25 -1.71 4.64
N ARG A 57 -14.96 -0.40 4.56
CA ARG A 57 -14.04 0.20 3.60
C ARG A 57 -12.59 -0.20 3.92
N MET A 58 -11.71 -0.17 2.92
CA MET A 58 -10.25 -0.24 3.13
C MET A 58 -9.69 1.18 3.18
N TYR A 59 -8.77 1.43 4.11
CA TYR A 59 -8.13 2.74 4.23
C TYR A 59 -6.64 2.65 3.92
N PRO A 60 -6.06 3.70 3.32
CA PRO A 60 -4.62 3.76 3.08
C PRO A 60 -3.80 3.59 4.36
N PRO A 61 -2.53 3.19 4.23
CA PRO A 61 -1.61 3.14 5.36
C PRO A 61 -1.52 4.51 6.05
N GLN A 62 -1.53 4.52 7.38
CA GLN A 62 -1.53 5.75 8.16
C GLN A 62 -0.11 6.09 8.66
N PRO A 63 0.28 7.37 8.76
CA PRO A 63 1.62 7.78 9.20
C PRO A 63 2.00 7.26 10.60
N ASP A 64 1.03 7.11 11.51
CA ASP A 64 1.23 6.56 12.85
C ASP A 64 1.71 5.09 12.85
N SER A 65 1.45 4.40 11.75
CA SER A 65 1.79 3.00 11.51
C SER A 65 3.17 2.83 10.85
N ALA A 66 3.87 3.93 10.57
CA ALA A 66 5.20 3.95 9.97
C ALA A 66 6.26 3.46 10.97
N ARG A 67 7.14 2.56 10.52
CA ARG A 67 8.31 2.09 11.26
C ARG A 67 9.49 1.98 10.29
N ARG A 68 10.67 2.42 10.72
CA ARG A 68 11.91 2.19 9.95
C ARG A 68 12.19 0.69 9.86
N VAL A 69 12.74 0.26 8.73
CA VAL A 69 13.21 -1.12 8.56
C VAL A 69 14.67 -1.21 9.07
N PRO A 70 14.97 -2.05 10.08
CA PRO A 70 16.34 -2.18 10.60
C PRO A 70 17.33 -2.57 9.50
N GLY A 71 18.49 -1.90 9.45
CA GLY A 71 19.54 -2.16 8.47
C GLY A 71 19.29 -1.59 7.06
N GLN A 72 18.15 -0.93 6.82
CA GLN A 72 17.75 -0.44 5.50
C GLN A 72 17.44 1.06 5.57
N GLN A 73 18.45 1.88 5.27
CA GLN A 73 18.29 3.34 5.28
C GLN A 73 17.33 3.79 4.18
N GLY A 74 16.44 4.72 4.50
CA GLY A 74 15.46 5.25 3.55
C GLY A 74 14.23 4.35 3.33
N THR A 75 14.16 3.17 3.95
CA THR A 75 13.03 2.26 3.83
C THR A 75 12.08 2.36 5.03
N ILE A 76 10.81 2.59 4.74
CA ILE A 76 9.74 2.75 5.74
C ILE A 76 8.70 1.65 5.53
N ARG A 77 8.31 0.99 6.63
CA ARG A 77 7.26 -0.01 6.68
C ARG A 77 6.03 0.57 7.37
N TYR A 78 4.89 0.48 6.71
CA TYR A 78 3.57 0.76 7.25
C TYR A 78 2.83 -0.52 7.57
N ARG A 79 2.22 -0.58 8.76
CA ARG A 79 1.47 -1.74 9.23
C ARG A 79 -0.04 -1.53 9.03
N SER A 80 -0.68 -2.43 8.29
CA SER A 80 -2.16 -2.49 8.17
C SER A 80 -2.72 -3.67 8.98
N LYS A 81 -3.98 -4.09 8.80
CA LYS A 81 -4.51 -5.26 9.53
C LYS A 81 -3.86 -6.58 9.10
N ALA A 82 -3.77 -6.84 7.80
CA ALA A 82 -3.30 -8.13 7.23
C ALA A 82 -1.99 -8.03 6.44
N HIS A 83 -1.49 -6.82 6.20
CA HIS A 83 -0.33 -6.58 5.34
C HIS A 83 0.69 -5.66 6.00
N ASN A 84 1.92 -5.71 5.48
CA ASN A 84 2.85 -4.60 5.54
C ASN A 84 2.95 -3.99 4.14
N THR A 85 2.99 -2.66 4.09
CA THR A 85 3.40 -1.91 2.90
C THR A 85 4.77 -1.33 3.19
N ILE A 86 5.75 -1.61 2.36
CA ILE A 86 7.13 -1.16 2.53
C ILE A 86 7.48 -0.27 1.34
N ILE A 87 8.00 0.92 1.63
CA ILE A 87 8.32 1.94 0.64
C ILE A 87 9.79 2.33 0.81
N GLY A 88 10.53 2.33 -0.30
CA GLY A 88 11.93 2.75 -0.35
C GLY A 88 12.07 4.24 -0.68
N SER A 89 13.25 4.81 -0.41
CA SER A 89 13.54 6.22 -0.72
C SER A 89 13.52 6.53 -2.22
N ASN A 90 13.66 5.51 -3.07
CA ASN A 90 13.57 5.59 -4.53
C ASN A 90 12.14 5.42 -5.08
N GLY A 91 11.13 5.32 -4.21
CA GLY A 91 9.74 5.10 -4.60
C GLY A 91 9.38 3.64 -4.92
N ALA A 92 10.28 2.68 -4.68
CA ALA A 92 9.93 1.27 -4.77
C ALA A 92 8.89 0.88 -3.71
N ILE A 93 7.97 -0.02 -4.07
CA ILE A 93 6.87 -0.48 -3.20
C ILE A 93 6.89 -2.01 -3.10
N ARG A 94 6.78 -2.54 -1.89
CA ARG A 94 6.46 -3.96 -1.65
C ARG A 94 5.25 -4.07 -0.73
N ILE A 95 4.30 -4.94 -1.09
CA ILE A 95 3.20 -5.32 -0.21
C ILE A 95 3.34 -6.80 0.09
N GLU A 96 3.26 -7.14 1.37
CA GLU A 96 3.42 -8.52 1.84
C GLU A 96 2.38 -8.85 2.91
N THR A 97 1.96 -10.11 2.98
CA THR A 97 1.12 -10.60 4.06
C THR A 97 1.89 -10.65 5.37
N ILE A 98 1.17 -10.54 6.48
CA ILE A 98 1.72 -10.84 7.80
C ILE A 98 1.52 -12.30 8.18
N GLY A 99 2.21 -12.71 9.25
CA GLY A 99 2.05 -14.00 9.87
C GLY A 99 3.27 -14.89 9.66
N PRO A 100 3.17 -16.17 10.06
CA PRO A 100 4.30 -17.10 10.02
C PRO A 100 4.73 -17.42 8.59
N LYS A 101 3.81 -17.37 7.63
CA LYS A 101 4.08 -17.52 6.20
C LYS A 101 3.85 -16.20 5.49
N ARG A 102 4.89 -15.38 5.48
CA ARG A 102 4.93 -14.12 4.72
C ARG A 102 4.93 -14.44 3.23
N THR A 103 4.01 -13.82 2.50
CA THR A 103 3.92 -13.90 1.05
C THR A 103 4.01 -12.50 0.48
N ILE A 104 4.86 -12.31 -0.52
CA ILE A 104 4.94 -11.07 -1.29
C ILE A 104 3.73 -11.04 -2.24
N VAL A 105 2.92 -9.99 -2.11
CA VAL A 105 1.72 -9.76 -2.93
C VAL A 105 2.03 -8.83 -4.09
N LEU A 106 2.95 -7.87 -3.88
CA LEU A 106 3.37 -6.89 -4.88
C LEU A 106 4.85 -6.57 -4.68
N GLU A 107 5.57 -6.46 -5.79
CA GLU A 107 6.82 -5.71 -5.88
C GLU A 107 6.74 -4.76 -7.08
N LYS A 108 7.02 -3.48 -6.82
CA LYS A 108 7.07 -2.43 -7.83
C LYS A 108 8.39 -1.70 -7.69
N LEU A 109 9.09 -1.56 -8.81
CA LEU A 109 10.35 -0.85 -8.89
C LEU A 109 10.13 0.66 -8.73
N GLY A 110 11.13 1.34 -8.16
CA GLY A 110 11.19 2.80 -8.14
C GLY A 110 11.52 3.38 -9.51
N ALA A 111 11.50 4.71 -9.64
CA ALA A 111 11.81 5.39 -10.91
C ALA A 111 13.24 5.13 -11.42
N ASN A 112 14.16 4.74 -10.53
CA ASN A 112 15.52 4.34 -10.89
C ASN A 112 15.62 2.90 -11.45
N GLY A 113 14.50 2.17 -11.56
CA GLY A 113 14.46 0.80 -12.05
C GLY A 113 14.89 -0.25 -11.02
N GLU A 114 15.06 0.13 -9.75
CA GLU A 114 15.51 -0.77 -8.69
C GLU A 114 14.40 -1.07 -7.67
N GLY A 115 14.48 -2.24 -7.02
CA GLY A 115 13.59 -2.64 -5.94
C GLY A 115 14.06 -2.13 -4.57
N LEU A 116 13.50 -2.69 -3.50
CA LEU A 116 13.82 -2.27 -2.12
C LEU A 116 15.20 -2.72 -1.61
N GLY A 117 15.84 -3.70 -2.25
CA GLY A 117 17.11 -4.26 -1.79
C GLY A 117 17.04 -5.00 -0.44
N ILE A 118 15.85 -5.55 -0.10
CA ILE A 118 15.55 -6.25 1.17
C ILE A 118 15.05 -7.67 0.96
#